data_AF-W0V1W2-F1
#
_entry.id   AF-W0V1W2-F1
#
_cell.length_a   1.000
_cell.length_b   1.000
_cell.length_c   1.000
_cell.angle_alpha   90.00
_cell.angle_beta   90.00
_cell.angle_gamma   90.00
#
_symmetry.space_group_name_H-M   'P 1'
#
loop_
_entity.id
_entity.type
_entity.pdbx_description
1 polymer ?
#
loop_
_entity_poly.entity_id
_entity_poly.type
_entity_poly.pdbx_seq_one_letter_code
_entity_poly.pdbx_strand_id
1 'polypeptide(L)'
;MTTNRDNLLEEALAAEDRKPAVVVCRWREFEKNDEADWPESVFDTEPGYRPSIERPLVFQVFGNMSAPSTVVLTEDDYFDFLVGFTRNQANTVTGLAPYMRRVFAQKGLVFLGFQFDDWDFRTLFRGLLRREGNRSSEQYSHIAVQIEPLEGRMIEPKVARDYLRKYFTSNRNVEIYDSSLESFVDELTRQWGNHATRTDQ
;
A
#
# COMPACT_ATOMS: atom_id res chain seq x y z
N MET A 1 -0.62 2.78 -4.35
CA MET A 1 -0.06 3.08 -3.02
C MET A 1 1.33 2.46 -2.98
N THR A 2 2.31 3.12 -2.36
CA THR A 2 3.69 2.65 -2.29
C THR A 2 4.25 2.82 -0.88
N THR A 3 5.10 1.90 -0.47
CA THR A 3 5.93 1.99 0.75
C THR A 3 7.35 2.45 0.45
N ASN A 4 7.71 2.55 -0.84
CA ASN A 4 8.99 3.11 -1.24
C ASN A 4 9.04 4.60 -0.91
N ARG A 5 10.25 5.08 -0.62
CA ARG A 5 10.52 6.47 -0.23
C ARG A 5 11.06 7.30 -1.41
N ASP A 6 11.15 6.70 -2.59
CA ASP A 6 11.52 7.34 -3.86
C ASP A 6 10.31 7.82 -4.66
N ASN A 7 10.58 8.43 -5.82
CA ASN A 7 9.58 8.99 -6.72
C ASN A 7 9.27 8.13 -7.95
N LEU A 8 9.75 6.87 -8.00
CA LEU A 8 9.76 6.11 -9.26
C LEU A 8 8.34 5.82 -9.78
N LEU A 9 7.37 5.64 -8.88
CA LEU A 9 6.01 5.32 -9.29
C LEU A 9 5.30 6.54 -9.91
N GLU A 10 5.46 7.73 -9.34
CA GLU A 10 4.91 8.95 -9.93
C GLU A 10 5.65 9.36 -11.20
N GLU A 11 6.96 9.16 -11.27
CA GLU A 11 7.75 9.41 -12.49
C GLU A 11 7.32 8.49 -13.63
N ALA A 12 7.11 7.20 -13.35
CA ALA A 12 6.60 6.25 -14.34
C ALA A 12 5.19 6.60 -14.83
N LEU A 13 4.30 7.08 -13.95
CA LEU A 13 2.98 7.55 -14.35
C LEU A 13 3.06 8.82 -15.20
N ALA A 14 3.94 9.75 -14.85
CA ALA A 14 4.16 10.97 -15.62
C ALA A 14 4.75 10.69 -17.01
N ALA A 15 5.62 9.69 -17.14
CA ALA A 15 6.16 9.24 -18.41
C ALA A 15 5.08 8.69 -19.37
N GLU A 16 3.95 8.22 -18.84
CA GLU A 16 2.77 7.76 -19.58
C GLU A 16 1.68 8.86 -19.68
N ASP A 17 2.09 10.13 -19.68
CA ASP A 17 1.22 11.32 -19.78
C ASP A 17 0.10 11.39 -18.72
N ARG A 18 0.30 10.74 -17.57
CA ARG A 18 -0.62 10.85 -16.42
C ARG A 18 -0.21 12.00 -15.51
N LYS A 19 -1.17 12.49 -14.72
CA LYS A 19 -0.99 13.57 -13.74
C LYS A 19 -1.22 13.04 -12.33
N PRO A 20 -0.30 12.27 -11.75
CA PRO A 20 -0.51 11.67 -10.44
C PRO A 20 -0.69 12.76 -9.38
N ALA A 21 -1.74 12.65 -8.57
CA ALA A 21 -1.83 13.37 -7.31
C ALA A 21 -1.09 12.56 -6.25
N VAL A 22 0.02 13.10 -5.74
CA VAL A 22 0.84 12.46 -4.71
C VAL A 22 0.34 12.91 -3.34
N VAL A 23 0.13 11.95 -2.43
CA VAL A 23 -0.29 12.20 -1.05
C VAL A 23 0.61 11.42 -0.11
N VAL A 24 1.23 12.14 0.82
CA VAL A 24 2.05 11.54 1.88
C VAL A 24 1.18 11.20 3.09
N CYS A 25 1.38 10.01 3.66
CA CYS A 25 0.66 9.57 4.84
C CYS A 25 1.06 10.38 6.08
N ARG A 26 0.13 11.15 6.64
CA ARG A 26 0.30 11.88 7.91
C ARG A 26 0.19 10.93 9.10
N TRP A 27 1.27 10.22 9.40
CA TRP A 27 1.29 9.13 10.39
C TRP A 27 1.57 9.59 11.83
N ARG A 28 1.99 10.84 12.04
CA ARG A 28 2.12 11.47 13.36
C ARG A 28 1.33 12.78 13.42
N GLU A 29 0.98 13.22 14.62
CA GLU A 29 0.36 14.53 14.82
C GLU A 29 1.39 15.63 14.56
N PHE A 30 0.94 16.73 13.98
CA PHE A 30 1.78 17.91 13.76
C PHE A 30 1.93 18.66 15.08
N GLU A 31 3.16 18.95 15.49
CA GLU A 31 3.38 20.12 16.32
C GLU A 31 3.15 21.37 15.46
N LYS A 32 2.72 22.49 16.06
CA LYS A 32 2.36 23.73 15.32
C LYS A 32 3.46 24.27 14.39
N ASN A 33 4.70 23.81 14.54
CA ASN A 33 5.83 24.23 13.73
C ASN A 33 6.18 23.23 12.59
N ASP A 34 5.59 22.03 12.59
CA ASP A 34 5.94 20.95 11.64
C ASP A 34 5.06 20.92 10.38
N GLU A 35 3.90 21.59 10.41
CA GLU A 35 2.91 21.55 9.32
C GLU A 35 3.44 22.17 8.02
N ALA A 36 4.41 23.10 8.12
CA ALA A 36 5.04 23.75 6.96
C ALA A 36 5.99 22.83 6.17
N ASP A 37 6.50 21.76 6.79
CA ASP A 37 7.49 20.87 6.18
C ASP A 37 6.85 19.66 5.47
N TRP A 38 5.54 19.51 5.57
CA TRP A 38 4.81 18.40 4.96
C TRP A 38 4.12 18.82 3.66
N PRO A 39 4.22 18.01 2.59
CA PRO A 39 3.53 18.32 1.34
C PRO A 39 2.02 18.47 1.52
N GLU A 40 1.43 19.42 0.80
CA GLU A 40 -0.02 19.57 0.74
C GLU A 40 -0.67 18.32 0.16
N SER A 41 -1.82 17.94 0.71
CA SER A 41 -2.63 16.84 0.19
C SER A 41 -3.68 17.38 -0.77
N VAL A 42 -3.87 16.69 -1.91
CA VAL A 42 -4.98 16.98 -2.83
C VAL A 42 -6.35 16.91 -2.15
N PHE A 43 -6.48 16.14 -1.05
CA PHE A 43 -7.73 16.07 -0.31
C PHE A 43 -8.01 17.31 0.57
N ASP A 44 -6.98 18.11 0.86
CA ASP A 44 -7.14 19.37 1.59
C ASP A 44 -7.52 20.50 0.65
N THR A 45 -6.87 20.57 -0.52
CA THR A 45 -7.09 21.60 -1.54
C THR A 45 -8.30 21.32 -2.42
N GLU A 46 -8.58 20.04 -2.70
CA GLU A 46 -9.71 19.57 -3.50
C GLU A 46 -10.46 18.42 -2.77
N PRO A 47 -11.32 18.70 -1.77
CA PRO A 47 -12.04 17.65 -1.01
C PRO A 47 -12.92 16.72 -1.87
N GLY A 48 -13.32 17.19 -3.04
CA GLY A 48 -14.07 16.43 -4.05
C GLY A 48 -13.22 15.49 -4.91
N TYR A 49 -11.89 15.51 -4.77
CA TYR A 49 -10.98 14.75 -5.62
C TYR A 49 -11.32 13.25 -5.66
N ARG A 50 -11.38 12.70 -6.86
CA ARG A 50 -11.56 11.27 -7.12
C ARG A 50 -10.48 10.83 -8.12
N PRO A 51 -9.68 9.79 -7.80
CA PRO A 51 -8.68 9.30 -8.73
C PRO A 51 -9.33 8.84 -10.04
N SER A 52 -8.74 9.24 -11.17
CA SER A 52 -9.12 8.78 -12.51
C SER A 52 -7.91 8.13 -13.21
N ILE A 53 -8.11 7.67 -14.45
CA ILE A 53 -6.99 7.16 -15.27
C ILE A 53 -5.99 8.29 -15.56
N GLU A 54 -6.50 9.48 -15.88
CA GLU A 54 -5.72 10.66 -16.24
C GLU A 54 -5.05 11.29 -15.02
N ARG A 55 -5.75 11.31 -13.89
CA ARG A 55 -5.28 11.88 -12.61
C ARG A 55 -5.32 10.79 -11.53
N PRO A 56 -4.37 9.83 -11.55
CA PRO A 56 -4.33 8.75 -10.57
C PRO A 56 -3.86 9.26 -9.20
N LEU A 57 -4.13 8.50 -8.13
CA LEU A 57 -3.62 8.81 -6.79
C LEU A 57 -2.42 7.92 -6.45
N VAL A 58 -1.31 8.55 -6.10
CA VAL A 58 -0.14 7.90 -5.51
C VAL A 58 -0.11 8.25 -4.02
N PHE A 59 -0.36 7.26 -3.18
CA PHE A 59 -0.26 7.42 -1.72
C PHE A 59 1.07 6.83 -1.23
N GLN A 60 1.90 7.65 -0.61
CA GLN A 60 3.22 7.30 -0.07
C GLN A 60 3.09 7.02 1.43
N VAL A 61 3.18 5.75 1.80
CA VAL A 61 2.85 5.32 3.17
C VAL A 61 3.94 5.68 4.17
N PHE A 62 5.21 5.53 3.78
CA PHE A 62 6.36 5.75 4.67
C PHE A 62 7.11 7.04 4.38
N GLY A 63 6.39 8.04 3.84
CA GLY A 63 6.99 9.32 3.49
C GLY A 63 7.73 9.30 2.16
N ASN A 64 8.51 10.36 1.93
CA ASN A 64 9.28 10.57 0.72
C ASN A 64 10.64 11.21 1.05
N MET A 65 11.71 10.76 0.40
CA MET A 65 13.06 11.30 0.62
C MET A 65 13.21 12.78 0.23
N SER A 66 12.35 13.28 -0.67
CA SER A 66 12.28 14.70 -1.04
C SER A 66 11.67 15.57 0.08
N ALA A 67 10.97 14.95 1.04
CA ALA A 67 10.42 15.57 2.24
C ALA A 67 10.84 14.76 3.49
N PRO A 68 12.11 14.87 3.95
CA PRO A 68 12.69 13.98 4.95
C PRO A 68 11.93 13.89 6.28
N SER A 69 11.25 14.97 6.70
CA SER A 69 10.43 15.03 7.91
C SER A 69 9.22 14.09 7.89
N THR A 70 8.87 13.55 6.72
CA THR A 70 7.74 12.63 6.52
C THR A 70 8.13 11.16 6.59
N VAL A 71 9.43 10.89 6.54
CA VAL A 71 9.96 9.56 6.27
C VAL A 71 9.91 8.69 7.52
N VAL A 72 9.39 7.46 7.38
CA VAL A 72 9.49 6.41 8.40
C VAL A 72 10.74 5.61 8.13
N LEU A 73 11.74 5.57 9.01
CA LEU A 73 12.98 4.81 8.77
C LEU A 73 13.48 4.04 10.00
N THR A 74 13.40 4.65 11.16
CA THR A 74 13.89 4.07 12.40
C THR A 74 12.84 3.16 13.02
N GLU A 75 13.28 2.26 13.91
CA GLU A 75 12.37 1.38 14.66
C GLU A 75 11.29 2.19 15.41
N ASP A 76 11.68 3.32 16.02
CA ASP A 76 10.78 4.25 16.68
C ASP A 76 9.75 4.84 15.70
N ASP A 77 10.17 5.24 14.49
CA ASP A 77 9.24 5.73 13.47
C ASP A 77 8.23 4.65 13.06
N TYR A 78 8.63 3.38 12.98
CA TYR A 78 7.69 2.29 12.67
C TYR A 78 6.68 2.06 13.81
N PHE A 79 7.11 2.18 15.06
CA PHE A 79 6.20 2.10 16.20
C PHE A 79 5.23 3.27 16.20
N ASP A 80 5.72 4.49 16.02
CA ASP A 80 4.88 5.69 15.94
C ASP A 80 3.94 5.64 14.74
N PHE A 81 4.41 5.16 13.59
CA PHE A 81 3.58 4.89 12.43
C PHE A 81 2.47 3.88 12.78
N LEU A 82 2.80 2.74 13.40
CA LEU A 82 1.79 1.75 13.78
C LEU A 82 0.76 2.35 14.73
N VAL A 83 1.19 3.13 15.72
CA VAL A 83 0.31 3.81 16.67
C VAL A 83 -0.57 4.82 15.95
N GLY A 84 0.00 5.74 15.18
CA GLY A 84 -0.72 6.81 14.51
C GLY A 84 -1.61 6.31 13.38
N PHE A 85 -1.11 5.42 12.51
CA PHE A 85 -1.88 4.84 11.41
C PHE A 85 -3.07 3.99 11.87
N THR A 86 -2.98 3.35 13.05
CA THR A 86 -4.09 2.55 13.61
C THR A 86 -5.02 3.36 14.51
N ARG A 87 -4.51 4.24 15.38
CA ARG A 87 -5.33 5.07 16.29
C ARG A 87 -6.06 6.20 15.58
N ASN A 88 -5.44 6.81 14.57
CA ASN A 88 -6.01 7.97 13.88
C ASN A 88 -6.93 7.62 12.70
N GLN A 89 -7.39 6.37 12.61
CA GLN A 89 -8.40 5.96 11.62
C GLN A 89 -9.79 6.60 11.82
N ALA A 90 -9.95 7.53 12.77
CA ALA A 90 -11.12 8.40 12.89
C ALA A 90 -10.78 9.89 12.69
N ASN A 91 -9.50 10.27 12.66
CA ASN A 91 -9.05 11.63 12.43
C ASN A 91 -9.10 11.93 10.92
N THR A 92 -9.53 13.14 10.55
CA THR A 92 -9.53 13.64 9.17
C THR A 92 -8.17 14.21 8.76
N VAL A 93 -7.30 14.49 9.74
CA VAL A 93 -5.98 15.10 9.54
C VAL A 93 -4.87 14.06 9.41
N THR A 94 -4.95 12.94 10.15
CA THR A 94 -3.91 11.89 10.21
C THR A 94 -4.42 10.52 9.74
N GLY A 95 -3.53 9.72 9.15
CA GLY A 95 -3.81 8.40 8.59
C GLY A 95 -4.44 8.42 7.18
N LEU A 96 -5.24 7.39 6.87
CA LEU A 96 -5.88 7.26 5.55
C LEU A 96 -7.05 8.22 5.37
N ALA A 97 -7.11 8.92 4.24
CA ALA A 97 -8.27 9.73 3.88
C ALA A 97 -9.57 8.87 3.83
N PRO A 98 -10.75 9.41 4.17
CA PRO A 98 -12.01 8.66 4.19
C PRO A 98 -12.32 7.91 2.88
N TYR A 99 -11.98 8.51 1.74
CA TYR A 99 -12.09 7.87 0.43
C TYR A 99 -11.26 6.58 0.34
N MET A 100 -10.00 6.62 0.77
CA MET A 100 -9.10 5.46 0.75
C MET A 100 -9.57 4.36 1.69
N ARG A 101 -10.06 4.72 2.89
CA ARG A 101 -10.64 3.76 3.84
C ARG A 101 -11.81 2.99 3.25
N ARG A 102 -12.67 3.67 2.47
CA ARG A 102 -13.78 3.05 1.76
C ARG A 102 -13.30 2.13 0.65
N VAL A 103 -12.34 2.59 -0.18
CA VAL A 103 -11.79 1.80 -1.28
C VAL A 103 -11.16 0.51 -0.77
N PHE A 104 -10.34 0.57 0.29
CA PHE A 104 -9.71 -0.62 0.87
C PHE A 104 -10.70 -1.59 1.53
N ALA A 105 -11.88 -1.11 1.92
CA ALA A 105 -12.94 -1.96 2.45
C ALA A 105 -13.78 -2.65 1.38
N GLN A 106 -13.71 -2.19 0.12
CA GLN A 106 -14.65 -2.55 -0.95
C GLN A 106 -13.96 -3.15 -2.19
N LYS A 107 -12.64 -3.22 -2.22
CA LYS A 107 -11.88 -3.69 -3.38
C LYS A 107 -10.85 -4.74 -2.97
N GLY A 108 -10.62 -5.70 -3.86
CA GLY A 108 -9.43 -6.54 -3.81
C GLY A 108 -8.17 -5.69 -3.93
N LEU A 109 -7.14 -6.05 -3.18
CA LEU A 109 -5.84 -5.36 -3.19
C LEU A 109 -4.80 -6.27 -3.82
N VAL A 110 -3.91 -5.70 -4.61
CA VAL A 110 -2.72 -6.39 -5.12
C VAL A 110 -1.49 -5.77 -4.46
N PHE A 111 -0.70 -6.59 -3.77
CA PHE A 111 0.58 -6.21 -3.17
C PHE A 111 1.70 -6.72 -4.08
N LEU A 112 2.56 -5.83 -4.55
CA LEU A 112 3.66 -6.16 -5.47
C LEU A 112 5.00 -5.80 -4.85
N GLY A 113 6.01 -6.65 -5.06
CA GLY A 113 7.39 -6.33 -4.72
C GLY A 113 7.74 -6.40 -3.23
N PHE A 114 6.88 -6.98 -2.40
CA PHE A 114 7.13 -7.11 -0.97
C PHE A 114 7.87 -8.39 -0.62
N GLN A 115 8.82 -8.26 0.31
CA GLN A 115 9.36 -9.38 1.06
C GLN A 115 8.53 -9.57 2.33
N PHE A 116 8.11 -10.81 2.61
CA PHE A 116 7.24 -11.10 3.75
C PHE A 116 7.91 -10.97 5.12
N ASP A 117 9.24 -11.00 5.14
CA ASP A 117 10.04 -10.79 6.33
C ASP A 117 10.33 -9.32 6.64
N ASP A 118 10.03 -8.41 5.72
CA ASP A 118 10.29 -6.99 5.87
C ASP A 118 9.29 -6.30 6.83
N TRP A 119 9.80 -5.33 7.59
CA TRP A 119 9.03 -4.44 8.46
C TRP A 119 8.01 -3.63 7.65
N ASP A 120 8.39 -3.17 6.45
CA ASP A 120 7.51 -2.36 5.60
C ASP A 120 6.19 -3.09 5.32
N PHE A 121 6.27 -4.33 4.83
CA PHE A 121 5.10 -5.16 4.56
C PHE A 121 4.33 -5.48 5.84
N ARG A 122 5.01 -5.99 6.87
CA ARG A 122 4.36 -6.44 8.11
C ARG A 122 3.65 -5.30 8.82
N THR A 123 4.22 -4.11 8.83
CA THR A 123 3.65 -2.90 9.42
C THR A 123 2.45 -2.41 8.64
N LEU A 124 2.58 -2.27 7.31
CA LEU A 124 1.47 -1.89 6.44
C LEU A 124 0.31 -2.88 6.54
N PHE A 125 0.60 -4.17 6.44
CA PHE A 125 -0.37 -5.25 6.50
C PHE A 125 -1.12 -5.23 7.84
N ARG A 126 -0.40 -5.08 8.96
CA ARG A 126 -1.02 -4.93 10.28
C ARG A 126 -1.90 -3.68 10.36
N GLY A 127 -1.41 -2.54 9.87
CA GLY A 127 -2.15 -1.27 9.91
C GLY A 127 -3.44 -1.28 9.09
N LEU A 128 -3.39 -1.82 7.87
CA LEU A 128 -4.54 -1.87 6.94
C LEU A 128 -5.55 -2.95 7.30
N LEU A 129 -5.09 -4.13 7.75
CA LEU A 129 -5.90 -5.33 7.84
C LEU A 129 -6.24 -5.75 9.28
N ARG A 130 -5.65 -5.16 10.33
CA ARG A 130 -6.15 -5.30 11.71
C ARG A 130 -7.36 -4.40 11.99
N ARG A 131 -8.35 -4.40 11.08
CA ARG A 131 -9.66 -3.84 11.39
C ARG A 131 -10.40 -4.84 12.26
N GLU A 132 -10.14 -4.79 13.56
CA GLU A 132 -10.93 -5.51 14.56
C GLU A 132 -12.40 -5.10 14.40
N GLY A 133 -13.27 -6.08 14.11
CA GLY A 133 -14.73 -5.91 14.17
C GLY A 133 -15.49 -5.76 12.85
N ASN A 134 -14.85 -5.66 11.68
CA ASN A 134 -15.59 -5.51 10.42
C ASN A 134 -15.66 -6.84 9.63
N ARG A 135 -16.76 -7.58 9.84
CA ARG A 135 -17.12 -8.83 9.12
C ARG A 135 -17.21 -8.64 7.59
N SER A 136 -17.17 -7.41 7.09
CA SER A 136 -17.12 -7.12 5.65
C SER A 136 -15.74 -7.32 4.99
N SER A 137 -14.64 -7.37 5.76
CA SER A 137 -13.32 -7.66 5.16
C SER A 137 -13.16 -9.12 4.69
N GLU A 138 -14.04 -10.01 5.14
CA GLU A 138 -14.09 -11.41 4.70
C GLU A 138 -14.55 -11.57 3.24
N GLN A 139 -15.07 -10.51 2.60
CA GLN A 139 -15.68 -10.58 1.27
C GLN A 139 -14.73 -10.32 0.09
N TYR A 140 -13.50 -9.82 0.33
CA TYR A 140 -12.57 -9.49 -0.75
C TYR A 140 -11.29 -10.30 -0.61
N SER A 141 -10.88 -10.97 -1.70
CA SER A 141 -9.58 -11.63 -1.78
C SER A 141 -8.50 -10.56 -2.02
N HIS A 142 -7.44 -10.62 -1.24
CA HIS A 142 -6.25 -9.80 -1.42
C HIS A 142 -5.16 -10.68 -2.07
N ILE A 143 -4.53 -10.22 -3.15
CA ILE A 143 -3.47 -10.99 -3.81
C ILE A 143 -2.13 -10.36 -3.43
N ALA A 144 -1.21 -11.15 -2.89
CA ALA A 144 0.17 -10.75 -2.64
C ALA A 144 1.10 -11.49 -3.61
N VAL A 145 1.88 -10.73 -4.38
CA VAL A 145 2.87 -11.24 -5.32
C VAL A 145 4.24 -11.08 -4.69
N GLN A 146 4.82 -12.22 -4.32
CA GLN A 146 6.03 -12.29 -3.51
C GLN A 146 7.30 -12.14 -4.37
N ILE A 147 8.29 -11.39 -3.87
CA ILE A 147 9.69 -11.58 -4.24
C ILE A 147 10.28 -12.61 -3.27
N GLU A 148 10.89 -13.66 -3.82
CA GLU A 148 11.46 -14.80 -3.08
C GLU A 148 12.24 -14.35 -1.84
N PRO A 149 12.17 -15.09 -0.71
CA PRO A 149 13.06 -14.84 0.42
C PRO A 149 14.49 -14.93 -0.11
N LEU A 150 15.27 -13.85 0.00
CA LEU A 150 16.66 -13.84 -0.46
C LEU A 150 17.39 -15.05 0.14
N GLU A 151 17.87 -15.93 -0.73
CA GLU A 151 18.72 -17.06 -0.34
C GLU A 151 19.84 -16.54 0.58
N GLY A 152 19.96 -17.11 1.78
CA GLY A 152 20.99 -16.74 2.76
C GLY A 152 20.52 -15.94 3.99
N ARG A 153 19.28 -15.41 4.04
CA ARG A 153 18.74 -14.78 5.27
C ARG A 153 17.98 -15.73 6.20
N MET A 154 17.53 -16.88 5.70
CA MET A 154 16.74 -17.87 6.44
C MET A 154 17.37 -19.24 6.32
N ILE A 155 17.52 -19.95 7.45
CA ILE A 155 18.09 -21.31 7.52
C ILE A 155 17.25 -22.29 6.68
N GLU A 156 15.92 -22.12 6.67
CA GLU A 156 14.97 -22.95 5.91
C GLU A 156 13.91 -22.10 5.20
N PRO A 157 14.20 -21.58 3.99
CA PRO A 157 13.30 -20.69 3.25
C PRO A 157 11.92 -21.31 2.95
N LYS A 158 11.86 -22.63 2.72
CA LYS A 158 10.60 -23.35 2.46
C LYS A 158 9.67 -23.35 3.66
N VAL A 159 10.18 -23.67 4.85
CA VAL A 159 9.40 -23.70 6.09
C VAL A 159 8.88 -22.30 6.44
N ALA A 160 9.73 -21.28 6.26
CA ALA A 160 9.33 -19.88 6.44
C ALA A 160 8.21 -19.47 5.48
N ARG A 161 8.32 -19.85 4.21
CA ARG A 161 7.30 -19.57 3.19
C ARG A 161 5.96 -20.23 3.53
N ASP A 162 5.98 -21.50 3.94
CA ASP A 162 4.76 -22.23 4.29
C ASP A 162 4.09 -21.64 5.55
N TYR A 163 4.89 -21.24 6.54
CA TYR A 163 4.39 -20.54 7.73
C TYR A 163 3.72 -19.21 7.35
N LEU A 164 4.40 -18.38 6.55
CA LEU A 164 3.87 -17.08 6.11
C LEU A 164 2.61 -17.25 5.26
N ARG A 165 2.60 -18.21 4.34
CA ARG A 165 1.42 -18.56 3.53
C ARG A 165 0.24 -18.92 4.41
N LYS A 166 0.45 -19.80 5.39
CA LYS A 166 -0.60 -20.17 6.35
C LYS A 166 -1.07 -18.97 7.16
N TYR A 167 -0.14 -18.15 7.66
CA TYR A 167 -0.45 -16.95 8.44
C TYR A 167 -1.34 -15.97 7.67
N PHE A 168 -1.06 -15.72 6.39
CA PHE A 168 -1.80 -14.77 5.57
C PHE A 168 -3.11 -15.33 5.02
N THR A 169 -3.13 -16.59 4.62
CA THR A 169 -4.34 -17.26 4.11
C THR A 169 -5.38 -17.44 5.22
N SER A 170 -4.97 -17.95 6.39
CA SER A 170 -5.90 -18.32 7.46
C SER A 170 -6.49 -17.12 8.21
N ASN A 171 -5.81 -15.96 8.21
CA ASN A 171 -6.26 -14.83 9.01
C ASN A 171 -6.99 -13.75 8.21
N ARG A 172 -6.76 -13.62 6.88
CA ARG A 172 -7.12 -12.39 6.15
C ARG A 172 -7.43 -12.57 4.64
N ASN A 173 -7.70 -13.79 4.15
CA ASN A 173 -8.00 -14.05 2.73
C ASN A 173 -6.96 -13.48 1.75
N VAL A 174 -5.68 -13.59 2.12
CA VAL A 174 -4.58 -13.16 1.25
C VAL A 174 -4.05 -14.37 0.49
N GLU A 175 -4.25 -14.37 -0.82
CA GLU A 175 -3.71 -15.36 -1.74
C GLU A 175 -2.29 -14.97 -2.15
N ILE A 176 -1.38 -15.94 -2.13
CA ILE A 176 0.01 -15.73 -2.52
C ILE A 176 0.23 -16.26 -3.93
N TYR A 177 0.68 -15.38 -4.82
CA TYR A 177 1.12 -15.75 -6.16
C TYR A 177 2.60 -16.13 -6.12
N ASP A 178 2.88 -17.41 -6.34
CA ASP A 178 4.21 -18.04 -6.23
C ASP A 178 4.95 -17.99 -7.58
N SER A 179 5.23 -16.77 -8.05
CA SER A 179 5.96 -16.53 -9.30
C SER A 179 6.69 -15.19 -9.25
N SER A 180 7.52 -14.91 -10.26
CA SER A 180 8.20 -13.62 -10.36
C SER A 180 7.21 -12.48 -10.61
N LEU A 181 7.61 -11.25 -10.26
CA LEU A 181 6.80 -10.06 -10.50
C LEU A 181 6.53 -9.87 -11.99
N GLU A 182 7.54 -10.08 -12.84
CA GLU A 182 7.44 -9.98 -14.30
C GLU A 182 6.41 -10.97 -14.84
N SER A 183 6.50 -12.23 -14.39
CA SER A 183 5.59 -13.30 -14.82
C SER A 183 4.13 -13.00 -14.41
N PHE A 184 3.94 -12.42 -13.22
CA PHE A 184 2.62 -11.98 -12.77
C PHE A 184 2.08 -10.82 -13.61
N VAL A 185 2.89 -9.80 -13.90
CA VAL A 185 2.46 -8.64 -14.69
C VAL A 185 2.13 -9.04 -16.13
N ASP A 186 2.92 -9.93 -16.73
CA ASP A 186 2.65 -10.48 -18.05
C ASP A 186 1.31 -11.23 -18.08
N GLU A 187 1.08 -12.08 -17.08
CA GLU A 187 -0.19 -12.83 -16.95
C GLU A 187 -1.37 -11.89 -16.74
N LEU A 188 -1.23 -10.89 -15.87
CA LEU A 188 -2.25 -9.90 -15.58
C LEU A 188 -2.62 -9.11 -16.85
N THR A 189 -1.62 -8.67 -17.60
CA THR A 189 -1.80 -7.93 -18.86
C THR A 189 -2.52 -8.79 -19.90
N ARG A 190 -2.11 -10.06 -20.03
CA ARG A 190 -2.72 -11.02 -20.95
C ARG A 190 -4.20 -11.26 -20.61
N GLN A 191 -4.51 -11.51 -19.34
CA GLN A 191 -5.90 -11.74 -18.92
C GLN A 191 -6.75 -10.47 -19.03
N TRP A 192 -6.19 -9.30 -18.73
CA TRP A 192 -6.88 -8.02 -18.89
C TRP A 192 -7.25 -7.75 -20.35
N GLY A 193 -6.31 -7.98 -21.28
CA GLY A 193 -6.56 -7.84 -22.72
C GLY A 193 -7.68 -8.75 -23.22
N ASN A 194 -7.71 -10.00 -22.74
CA ASN A 194 -8.75 -10.98 -23.07
C ASN A 194 -10.13 -10.61 -22.48
N HIS A 195 -10.16 -9.98 -21.30
CA HIS A 195 -11.41 -9.54 -20.69
C HIS A 195 -11.96 -8.30 -21.40
N ALA A 196 -11.11 -7.34 -21.75
CA ALA A 196 -11.51 -6.13 -22.47
C ALA A 196 -12.16 -6.45 -23.82
N THR A 197 -11.57 -7.37 -24.59
CA THR A 197 -12.14 -7.84 -25.88
C THR A 197 -13.48 -8.56 -25.74
N ARG A 198 -13.77 -9.14 -24.57
CA ARG A 198 -14.99 -9.89 -24.30
C ARG A 198 -16.13 -9.03 -23.75
N THR A 199 -15.85 -7.79 -23.37
CA THR A 199 -16.86 -6.84 -22.88
C THR A 199 -17.39 -5.92 -24.00
N ASP A 200 -16.70 -5.89 -25.15
CA ASP A 200 -17.07 -5.17 -26.38
C ASP A 200 -17.85 -6.04 -27.39
N GLN A 201 -18.31 -7.23 -26.99
CA GLN A 201 -19.24 -8.10 -27.74
C GLN A 201 -20.55 -8.25 -26.96
#